data_AF-A0A529ZRF7-F1
#
_entry.id   AF-A0A529ZRF7-F1
#
_cell.length_a   1.000
_cell.length_b   1.000
_cell.length_c   1.000
_cell.angle_alpha   90.00
_cell.angle_beta   90.00
_cell.angle_gamma   90.00
#
_symmetry.space_group_name_H-M   'P 1'
#
loop_
_entity.id
_entity.type
_entity.pdbx_description
1 polymer ?
#
loop_
_entity_poly.entity_id
_entity_poly.type
_entity_poly.pdbx_seq_one_letter_code
_entity_poly.pdbx_strand_id
1 'polypeptide(L)'
;AKDHDDAVFATPDTDEKNPGGVVVTVAIADVAAYVRYGKPLDREALKRGNSVYFPDRVVPMLPERISNDLCSLREGEDRPAIAVRITFSSEGRKLRHSFHRVMMKSAAKLAYPQAQAAIDGVPDDKTRLLLDSVLKPLWDAYAVLKRGRDARQPLELDLPERKILLKPDGTVARVVVPERLDAHKLIEEFMILEGKKEPLVYRIHDAPSLAKQESLREFLQTLSLSLARGAQMRPSQFNGILERVRGADNEALVNEVVLRSQSQAEYSP
;
A
#
# COMPACT_ATOMS: atom_id res chain seq x y z
N ALA A 1 -3.21 8.80 12.02
CA ALA A 1 -4.61 8.42 11.80
C ALA A 1 -5.31 8.21 13.13
N LYS A 2 -6.65 8.34 13.15
CA LYS A 2 -7.49 8.05 14.34
C LYS A 2 -8.18 6.69 14.20
N ASP A 3 -8.51 6.34 12.96
CA ASP A 3 -8.85 5.04 12.42
C ASP A 3 -7.59 4.21 12.13
N HIS A 4 -7.67 2.91 12.41
CA HIS A 4 -6.59 1.94 12.19
C HIS A 4 -7.24 0.68 11.64
N ASP A 5 -7.20 0.52 10.32
CA ASP A 5 -7.93 -0.54 9.61
C ASP A 5 -7.11 -1.81 9.46
N ASP A 6 -5.79 -1.72 9.58
CA ASP A 6 -4.84 -2.80 9.36
C ASP A 6 -3.87 -2.98 10.53
N ALA A 7 -3.44 -4.23 10.73
CA ALA A 7 -2.36 -4.61 11.63
C ALA A 7 -1.54 -5.75 10.99
N VAL A 8 -0.24 -5.79 11.28
CA VAL A 8 0.69 -6.72 10.64
C VAL A 8 1.55 -7.47 11.65
N PHE A 9 1.85 -8.72 11.33
CA PHE A 9 2.78 -9.57 12.07
C PHE A 9 3.49 -10.50 11.10
N ALA A 10 4.76 -10.81 11.33
CA ALA A 10 5.51 -11.72 10.47
C ALA A 10 6.42 -12.65 11.28
N THR A 11 6.62 -13.86 10.78
CA THR A 11 7.56 -14.83 11.32
C THR A 11 8.29 -15.55 10.18
N PRO A 12 9.45 -16.14 10.44
CA PRO A 12 10.02 -17.15 9.54
C PRO A 12 9.01 -18.28 9.30
N ASP A 13 9.05 -18.89 8.12
CA ASP A 13 8.37 -20.15 7.87
C ASP A 13 9.18 -21.29 8.50
N THR A 14 8.53 -22.12 9.30
CA THR A 14 9.17 -23.26 10.00
C THR A 14 9.10 -24.54 9.18
N ASP A 15 8.49 -24.52 7.99
CA ASP A 15 8.44 -25.66 7.08
C ASP A 15 9.82 -25.93 6.47
N GLU A 16 10.38 -27.12 6.72
CA GLU A 16 11.67 -27.55 6.18
C GLU A 16 11.71 -27.55 4.64
N LYS A 17 10.55 -27.60 3.97
CA LYS A 17 10.44 -27.51 2.52
C LYS A 17 10.46 -26.08 1.99
N ASN A 18 10.45 -25.08 2.86
CA ASN A 18 10.50 -23.66 2.50
C ASN A 18 11.61 -22.92 3.28
N PRO A 19 12.88 -23.35 3.16
CA PRO A 19 13.98 -22.74 3.89
C PRO A 19 14.14 -21.27 3.51
N GLY A 20 14.19 -20.39 4.51
CA GLY A 20 14.27 -18.94 4.31
C GLY A 20 12.95 -18.29 3.83
N GLY A 21 11.86 -19.04 3.80
CA GLY A 21 10.52 -18.51 3.59
C GLY A 21 10.01 -17.74 4.81
N VAL A 22 8.93 -16.98 4.60
CA VAL A 22 8.31 -16.16 5.65
C VAL A 22 6.79 -16.32 5.63
N VAL A 23 6.20 -16.10 6.80
CA VAL A 23 4.76 -16.06 7.00
C VAL A 23 4.39 -14.64 7.42
N VAL A 24 3.56 -13.98 6.61
CA VAL A 24 3.01 -12.65 6.91
C VAL A 24 1.54 -12.81 7.28
N THR A 25 1.14 -12.22 8.40
CA THR A 25 -0.25 -12.12 8.82
C THR A 25 -0.68 -10.67 8.76
N VAL A 26 -1.70 -10.40 7.97
CA VAL A 26 -2.37 -9.10 7.90
C VAL A 26 -3.75 -9.24 8.50
N ALA A 27 -4.06 -8.46 9.52
CA ALA A 27 -5.40 -8.40 10.11
C ALA A 27 -6.07 -7.09 9.70
N ILE A 28 -7.25 -7.20 9.09
CA ILE A 28 -8.07 -6.07 8.67
C ILE A 28 -9.28 -5.96 9.59
N ALA A 29 -9.61 -4.75 10.03
CA ALA A 29 -10.80 -4.46 10.82
C ALA A 29 -12.06 -5.13 10.23
N ASP A 30 -12.79 -5.88 11.04
CA ASP A 30 -13.98 -6.59 10.60
C ASP A 30 -15.20 -5.66 10.58
N VAL A 31 -15.20 -4.73 9.61
CA VAL A 31 -16.31 -3.77 9.41
C VAL A 31 -17.64 -4.49 9.21
N ALA A 32 -17.64 -5.67 8.57
CA ALA A 32 -18.82 -6.49 8.31
C ALA A 32 -19.42 -7.14 9.58
N ALA A 33 -18.70 -7.12 10.71
CA ALA A 33 -19.28 -7.43 12.02
C ALA A 33 -20.33 -6.38 12.43
N TYR A 34 -20.09 -5.11 12.11
CA TYR A 34 -20.92 -3.97 12.53
C TYR A 34 -21.86 -3.47 11.42
N VAL A 35 -21.41 -3.49 10.17
CA VAL A 35 -22.16 -3.01 9.00
C VAL A 35 -22.74 -4.21 8.27
N ARG A 36 -24.00 -4.55 8.57
CA ARG A 36 -24.69 -5.72 8.01
C ARG A 36 -25.41 -5.38 6.72
N TYR A 37 -25.29 -6.27 5.74
CA TYR A 37 -25.91 -6.14 4.41
C TYR A 37 -27.40 -5.75 4.47
N GLY A 38 -27.79 -4.80 3.63
CA GLY A 38 -29.16 -4.32 3.46
C GLY A 38 -29.67 -3.40 4.59
N LYS A 39 -28.91 -3.21 5.67
CA LYS A 39 -29.27 -2.34 6.81
C LYS A 39 -28.95 -0.87 6.53
N PRO A 40 -29.46 0.09 7.34
CA PRO A 40 -29.26 1.52 7.09
C PRO A 40 -27.79 1.94 6.95
N LEU A 41 -26.89 1.39 7.79
CA LEU A 41 -25.45 1.69 7.69
C LEU A 41 -24.83 1.22 6.37
N ASP A 42 -25.21 0.03 5.90
CA ASP A 42 -24.74 -0.52 4.63
C ASP A 42 -25.20 0.32 3.44
N ARG A 43 -26.49 0.70 3.42
CA ARG A 43 -27.04 1.57 2.36
C ARG A 43 -26.38 2.94 2.31
N GLU A 44 -26.09 3.53 3.47
CA GLU A 44 -25.40 4.82 3.54
C GLU A 44 -23.92 4.70 3.14
N ALA A 45 -23.23 3.64 3.56
CA ALA A 45 -21.86 3.36 3.14
C ALA A 45 -21.77 3.17 1.62
N LEU A 46 -22.69 2.39 1.03
CA LEU A 46 -22.79 2.19 -0.41
C LEU A 46 -23.04 3.51 -1.16
N LYS A 47 -23.92 4.37 -0.62
CA LYS A 47 -24.21 5.68 -1.21
C LYS A 47 -22.99 6.60 -1.20
N ARG A 48 -22.16 6.56 -0.15
CA ARG A 48 -20.93 7.36 -0.05
C ARG A 48 -19.78 6.78 -0.88
N GLY A 49 -19.67 5.46 -0.96
CA GLY A 49 -18.64 4.73 -1.70
C GLY A 49 -17.26 4.73 -1.04
N ASN A 50 -16.78 5.89 -0.59
CA ASN A 50 -15.50 6.04 0.12
C ASN A 50 -15.54 7.16 1.17
N SER A 51 -14.49 7.24 2.00
CA SER A 51 -14.20 8.43 2.79
C SER A 51 -13.54 9.48 1.89
N VAL A 52 -13.99 10.74 2.01
CA VAL A 52 -13.42 11.86 1.24
C VAL A 52 -12.48 12.67 2.14
N TYR A 53 -11.22 12.76 1.75
CA TYR A 53 -10.17 13.44 2.50
C TYR A 53 -9.91 14.83 1.92
N PHE A 54 -10.33 15.87 2.63
CA PHE A 54 -9.98 17.27 2.34
C PHE A 54 -8.74 17.69 3.12
N PRO A 55 -8.06 18.78 2.72
CA PRO A 55 -6.91 19.31 3.47
C PRO A 55 -7.21 19.63 4.94
N ASP A 56 -8.44 20.04 5.27
CA ASP A 56 -8.87 20.48 6.60
C ASP A 56 -9.74 19.48 7.36
N ARG A 57 -10.34 18.49 6.68
CA ARG A 57 -11.31 17.56 7.28
C ARG A 57 -11.47 16.27 6.50
N VAL A 58 -12.09 15.28 7.14
CA VAL A 58 -12.52 14.04 6.51
C VAL A 58 -14.03 13.96 6.53
N VAL A 59 -14.64 13.62 5.40
CA VAL A 59 -16.04 13.19 5.33
C VAL A 59 -16.04 11.66 5.33
N PRO A 60 -16.29 11.00 6.47
CA PRO A 60 -16.05 9.56 6.58
C PRO A 60 -17.17 8.77 5.90
N MET A 61 -16.83 7.61 5.33
CA MET A 61 -17.81 6.68 4.77
C MET A 61 -18.76 6.13 5.85
N LEU A 62 -18.22 5.90 7.05
CA LEU A 62 -18.97 5.37 8.20
C LEU A 62 -19.02 6.41 9.32
N PRO A 63 -20.01 6.36 10.22
CA PRO A 63 -20.01 7.19 11.42
C PRO A 63 -18.73 6.99 12.24
N GLU A 64 -18.20 8.05 12.83
CA GLU A 64 -16.92 8.01 13.58
C GLU A 64 -16.91 6.97 14.70
N ARG A 65 -18.06 6.72 15.35
CA ARG A 65 -18.19 5.67 16.37
C ARG A 65 -17.93 4.26 15.81
N ILE A 66 -18.21 4.04 14.53
CA ILE A 66 -17.90 2.77 13.86
C ILE A 66 -16.43 2.78 13.44
N SER A 67 -15.99 3.78 12.67
CA SER A 67 -14.64 3.78 12.08
C SER A 67 -13.53 3.96 13.11
N ASN A 68 -13.65 4.95 14.01
CA ASN A 68 -12.56 5.39 14.89
C ASN A 68 -12.52 4.62 16.22
N ASP A 69 -13.55 3.83 16.53
CA ASP A 69 -13.68 3.17 17.83
C ASP A 69 -13.90 1.66 17.71
N LEU A 70 -15.06 1.24 17.21
CA LEU A 70 -15.42 -0.19 17.16
C LEU A 70 -14.58 -0.99 16.16
N CYS A 71 -14.36 -0.44 14.96
CA CYS A 71 -13.57 -1.10 13.92
C CYS A 71 -12.07 -0.86 14.09
N SER A 72 -11.67 0.30 14.65
CA SER A 72 -10.25 0.62 14.79
C SER A 72 -9.52 -0.43 15.64
N LEU A 73 -8.42 -0.97 15.10
CA LEU A 73 -7.56 -1.96 15.74
C LEU A 73 -6.68 -1.32 16.82
N ARG A 74 -7.31 -0.87 17.90
CA ARG A 74 -6.67 -0.15 19.01
C ARG A 74 -5.70 -1.05 19.78
N GLU A 75 -4.63 -0.43 20.25
CA GLU A 75 -3.61 -1.05 21.08
C GLU A 75 -4.18 -1.54 22.41
N GLY A 76 -3.82 -2.77 22.80
CA GLY A 76 -4.21 -3.38 24.07
C GLY A 76 -5.67 -3.84 24.16
N GLU A 77 -6.48 -3.57 23.14
CA GLU A 77 -7.91 -3.88 23.14
C GLU A 77 -8.26 -5.06 22.22
N ASP A 78 -9.20 -5.89 22.65
CA ASP A 78 -9.73 -6.97 21.81
C ASP A 78 -10.62 -6.38 20.70
N ARG A 79 -10.32 -6.73 19.44
CA ARG A 79 -11.01 -6.25 18.25
C ARG A 79 -11.27 -7.37 17.24
N PRO A 80 -12.47 -7.45 16.65
CA PRO A 80 -12.74 -8.40 15.59
C PRO A 80 -12.02 -7.98 14.31
N ALA A 81 -11.37 -8.94 13.66
CA ALA A 81 -10.65 -8.74 12.42
C ALA A 81 -10.84 -9.92 11.47
N ILE A 82 -10.66 -9.65 10.17
CA ILE A 82 -10.44 -10.68 9.16
C ILE A 82 -8.94 -10.71 8.91
N ALA A 83 -8.30 -11.80 9.34
CA ALA A 83 -6.87 -12.03 9.17
C ALA A 83 -6.59 -12.87 7.93
N VAL A 84 -5.61 -12.45 7.14
CA VAL A 84 -5.02 -13.21 6.05
C VAL A 84 -3.65 -13.67 6.48
N ARG A 85 -3.45 -14.99 6.55
CA ARG A 85 -2.13 -15.59 6.77
C ARG A 85 -1.57 -16.04 5.43
N ILE A 86 -0.44 -15.47 5.02
CA ILE A 86 0.19 -15.65 3.72
C ILE A 86 1.59 -16.25 3.92
N THR A 87 1.89 -17.31 3.18
CA THR A 87 3.23 -17.92 3.16
C THR A 87 3.94 -17.56 1.87
N PHE A 88 5.15 -17.04 1.97
CA PHE A 88 6.03 -16.68 0.87
C PHE A 88 7.29 -17.57 0.85
N SER A 89 7.81 -17.84 -0.35
CA SER A 89 9.15 -18.44 -0.51
C SER A 89 10.24 -17.42 -0.19
N SER A 90 11.48 -17.88 -0.08
CA SER A 90 12.66 -17.02 0.12
C SER A 90 12.87 -16.02 -1.02
N GLU A 91 12.33 -16.26 -2.21
CA GLU A 91 12.35 -15.35 -3.37
C GLU A 91 11.17 -14.36 -3.40
N GLY A 92 10.30 -14.36 -2.38
CA GLY A 92 9.15 -13.46 -2.32
C GLY A 92 7.97 -13.88 -3.18
N ARG A 93 7.93 -15.15 -3.63
CA ARG A 93 6.77 -15.71 -4.32
C ARG A 93 5.72 -16.17 -3.31
N LYS A 94 4.47 -15.75 -3.49
CA LYS A 94 3.34 -16.28 -2.70
C LYS A 94 3.15 -17.78 -2.97
N LEU A 95 3.24 -18.59 -1.93
CA LEU A 95 3.01 -20.04 -2.00
C LEU A 95 1.56 -20.41 -1.69
N ARG A 96 1.01 -19.87 -0.60
CA ARG A 96 -0.38 -20.10 -0.16
C ARG A 96 -0.86 -18.97 0.74
N HIS A 97 -2.17 -18.86 0.91
CA HIS A 97 -2.78 -18.02 1.92
C HIS A 97 -4.05 -18.68 2.48
N SER A 98 -4.51 -18.17 3.61
CA SER A 98 -5.77 -18.59 4.24
C SER A 98 -6.40 -17.40 4.95
N PHE A 99 -7.72 -17.32 4.90
CA PHE A 99 -8.50 -16.28 5.56
C PHE A 99 -9.11 -16.82 6.85
N HIS A 100 -9.07 -16.01 7.91
CA HIS A 100 -9.56 -16.35 9.24
C HIS A 100 -10.31 -15.18 9.82
N ARG A 101 -11.48 -15.41 10.38
CA ARG A 101 -12.14 -14.41 11.23
C ARG A 101 -11.64 -14.59 12.65
N VAL A 102 -11.06 -13.54 13.24
CA VAL A 102 -10.31 -13.62 14.50
C VAL A 102 -10.75 -12.50 15.46
N MET A 103 -10.48 -12.72 16.75
CA MET A 103 -10.34 -11.64 17.72
C MET A 103 -8.84 -11.39 17.90
N MET A 104 -8.41 -10.15 17.67
CA MET A 104 -7.02 -9.76 17.82
C MET A 104 -6.85 -8.68 18.89
N LYS A 105 -5.64 -8.57 19.42
CA LYS A 105 -5.22 -7.51 20.34
C LYS A 105 -3.93 -6.91 19.82
N SER A 106 -3.98 -5.66 19.36
CA SER A 106 -2.77 -5.01 18.85
C SER A 106 -1.78 -4.79 20.00
N ALA A 107 -0.56 -5.28 19.85
CA ALA A 107 0.50 -5.11 20.85
C ALA A 107 0.99 -3.67 20.93
N ALA A 108 0.91 -2.92 19.83
CA ALA A 108 1.36 -1.55 19.76
C ALA A 108 0.76 -0.79 18.58
N LYS A 109 0.38 0.46 18.83
CA LYS A 109 0.23 1.52 17.82
C LYS A 109 1.59 2.19 17.62
N LEU A 110 2.12 2.11 16.40
CA LEU A 110 3.39 2.75 16.02
C LEU A 110 3.18 3.72 14.86
N ALA A 111 3.87 4.85 14.89
CA ALA A 111 3.96 5.74 13.73
C ALA A 111 5.06 5.27 12.78
N TYR A 112 4.93 5.51 11.47
CA TYR A 112 5.96 5.14 10.49
C TYR A 112 7.37 5.64 10.84
N PRO A 113 7.57 6.93 11.21
CA PRO A 113 8.91 7.40 11.60
C PRO A 113 9.44 6.73 12.87
N GLN A 114 8.55 6.34 13.79
CA GLN A 114 8.91 5.66 15.04
C GLN A 114 9.40 4.24 14.77
N ALA A 115 8.70 3.48 13.91
CA ALA A 115 9.10 2.14 13.52
C ALA A 115 10.39 2.16 12.68
N GLN A 116 10.53 3.13 11.78
CA GLN A 116 11.74 3.33 10.98
C GLN A 116 12.95 3.63 11.87
N ALA A 117 12.85 4.62 12.76
CA ALA A 117 13.94 5.00 13.67
C ALA A 117 14.40 3.82 14.55
N ALA A 118 13.47 2.98 15.01
CA ALA A 118 13.80 1.80 15.79
C ALA A 118 14.64 0.78 15.02
N ILE A 119 14.30 0.53 13.75
CA ILE A 119 15.07 -0.37 12.87
C ILE A 119 16.42 0.25 12.49
N ASP A 120 16.50 1.57 12.36
CA ASP A 120 17.74 2.30 12.09
C ASP A 120 18.65 2.41 13.33
N GLY A 121 18.28 1.78 14.45
CA GLY A 121 19.11 1.67 15.66
C GLY A 121 18.82 2.71 16.74
N VAL A 122 17.74 3.49 16.61
CA VAL A 122 17.31 4.51 17.59
C VAL A 122 15.91 4.17 18.16
N PRO A 123 15.75 3.06 18.91
CA PRO A 123 14.47 2.69 19.48
C PRO A 123 14.13 3.51 20.74
N ASP A 124 12.88 3.95 20.81
CA ASP A 124 12.27 4.45 22.04
C ASP A 124 11.86 3.30 22.99
N ASP A 125 11.35 3.62 24.17
CA ASP A 125 11.03 2.61 25.19
C ASP A 125 9.98 1.58 24.71
N LYS A 126 9.06 2.00 23.86
CA LYS A 126 8.01 1.12 23.33
C LYS A 126 8.54 0.20 22.25
N THR A 127 9.25 0.75 21.27
CA THR A 127 9.81 0.00 20.14
C THR A 127 10.96 -0.89 20.57
N ARG A 128 11.71 -0.53 21.62
CA ARG A 128 12.77 -1.37 22.18
C ARG A 128 12.27 -2.75 22.63
N LEU A 129 11.07 -2.83 23.21
CA LEU A 129 10.45 -4.09 23.63
C LEU A 129 9.96 -4.95 22.47
N LEU A 130 9.76 -4.34 21.30
CA LEU A 130 9.18 -4.96 20.11
C LEU A 130 10.22 -5.18 19.00
N LEU A 131 11.44 -4.67 19.17
CA LEU A 131 12.45 -4.60 18.12
C LEU A 131 12.79 -5.99 17.59
N ASP A 132 13.17 -6.91 18.48
CA ASP A 132 13.59 -8.26 18.09
C ASP A 132 12.42 -9.20 17.80
N SER A 133 11.30 -9.03 18.52
CA SER A 133 10.17 -9.95 18.47
C SER A 133 9.15 -9.63 17.37
N VAL A 134 9.10 -8.37 16.92
CA VAL A 134 8.09 -7.89 15.96
C VAL A 134 8.73 -7.12 14.81
N LEU A 135 9.50 -6.06 15.09
CA LEU A 135 9.97 -5.16 14.03
C LEU A 135 10.98 -5.83 13.10
N LYS A 136 12.03 -6.49 13.64
CA LYS A 136 13.01 -7.21 12.81
C LYS A 136 12.36 -8.29 11.93
N PRO A 137 11.48 -9.18 12.46
CA PRO A 137 10.74 -10.13 11.63
C PRO A 137 9.91 -9.48 10.51
N LEU A 138 9.27 -8.33 10.77
CA LEU A 138 8.54 -7.59 9.74
C LEU A 138 9.49 -7.09 8.63
N TRP A 139 10.66 -6.56 8.99
CA TRP A 139 11.67 -6.11 8.02
C TRP A 139 12.32 -7.26 7.24
N ASP A 140 12.56 -8.40 7.89
CA ASP A 140 13.06 -9.61 7.23
C ASP A 140 12.05 -10.11 6.18
N ALA A 141 10.77 -10.14 6.53
CA ALA A 141 9.70 -10.47 5.59
C ALA A 141 9.58 -9.42 4.47
N TYR A 142 9.70 -8.13 4.78
CA TYR A 142 9.73 -7.07 3.76
C TYR A 142 10.87 -7.27 2.76
N ALA A 143 12.08 -7.60 3.22
CA ALA A 143 13.21 -7.87 2.34
C ALA A 143 12.95 -9.06 1.39
N VAL A 144 12.26 -10.10 1.87
CA VAL A 144 11.81 -11.24 1.05
C VAL A 144 10.81 -10.78 -0.01
N LEU A 145 9.76 -10.05 0.39
CA LEU A 145 8.73 -9.57 -0.55
C LEU A 145 9.30 -8.58 -1.57
N LYS A 146 10.25 -7.74 -1.16
CA LYS A 146 10.97 -6.83 -2.05
C LYS A 146 11.67 -7.58 -3.18
N ARG A 147 12.33 -8.72 -2.90
CA ARG A 147 12.92 -9.56 -3.97
C ARG A 147 11.86 -10.01 -4.98
N GLY A 148 10.70 -10.44 -4.49
CA GLY A 148 9.57 -10.82 -5.34
C GLY A 148 9.02 -9.65 -6.15
N ARG A 149 8.95 -8.46 -5.56
CA ARG A 149 8.56 -7.21 -6.25
C ARG A 149 9.56 -6.85 -7.34
N ASP A 150 10.85 -6.83 -7.02
CA ASP A 150 11.93 -6.51 -7.96
C ASP A 150 11.91 -7.47 -9.17
N ALA A 151 11.61 -8.76 -8.94
CA ALA A 151 11.44 -9.74 -10.01
C ALA A 151 10.21 -9.48 -10.90
N ARG A 152 9.10 -8.95 -10.33
CA ARG A 152 7.89 -8.58 -11.09
C ARG A 152 8.04 -7.28 -11.88
N GLN A 153 9.00 -6.42 -11.50
CA GLN A 153 9.25 -5.10 -12.12
C GLN A 153 7.97 -4.29 -12.35
N PRO A 154 7.17 -3.99 -11.30
CA PRO A 154 6.03 -3.09 -11.44
C PRO A 154 6.49 -1.71 -11.91
N LEU A 155 5.56 -0.89 -12.42
CA LEU A 155 5.87 0.46 -12.88
C LEU A 155 6.37 1.30 -11.69
N GLU A 156 7.59 1.85 -11.79
CA GLU A 156 8.24 2.60 -10.72
C GLU A 156 8.27 4.09 -11.03
N LEU A 157 7.16 4.77 -10.72
CA LEU A 157 7.08 6.22 -10.84
C LEU A 157 7.56 6.87 -9.54
N ASP A 158 8.48 7.83 -9.67
CA ASP A 158 8.89 8.69 -8.58
C ASP A 158 8.17 10.04 -8.73
N LEU A 159 7.10 10.21 -7.96
CA LEU A 159 6.28 11.41 -7.97
C LEU A 159 6.09 11.88 -6.52
N PRO A 160 6.70 13.02 -6.13
CA PRO A 160 6.60 13.51 -4.78
C PRO A 160 5.16 13.92 -4.47
N GLU A 161 4.56 13.28 -3.46
CA GLU A 161 3.26 13.67 -2.95
C GLU A 161 3.40 14.96 -2.13
N ARG A 162 2.53 15.95 -2.37
CA ARG A 162 2.57 17.23 -1.67
C ARG A 162 1.53 17.25 -0.56
N LYS A 163 1.97 17.48 0.67
CA LYS A 163 1.11 17.66 1.83
C LYS A 163 0.95 19.14 2.17
N ILE A 164 -0.30 19.60 2.21
CA ILE A 164 -0.65 20.95 2.63
C ILE A 164 -0.77 20.98 4.15
N LEU A 165 -0.05 21.88 4.80
CA LEU A 165 -0.19 22.16 6.24
C LEU A 165 -0.98 23.44 6.40
N LEU A 166 -2.06 23.38 7.18
CA LEU A 166 -2.95 24.51 7.42
C LEU A 166 -2.64 25.19 8.76
N LYS A 167 -2.91 26.49 8.84
CA LYS A 167 -2.95 27.27 10.08
C LYS A 167 -4.28 27.02 10.81
N PRO A 168 -4.39 27.44 12.09
CA PRO A 168 -5.64 27.32 12.85
C PRO A 168 -6.86 28.03 12.22
N ASP A 169 -6.62 29.07 11.41
CA ASP A 169 -7.66 29.80 10.66
C ASP A 169 -8.07 29.12 9.34
N GLY A 170 -7.53 27.94 9.04
CA GLY A 170 -7.80 27.17 7.82
C GLY A 170 -7.01 27.61 6.59
N THR A 171 -6.18 28.66 6.69
CA THR A 171 -5.33 29.09 5.58
C THR A 171 -4.07 28.23 5.43
N VAL A 172 -3.47 28.21 4.23
CA VAL A 172 -2.25 27.44 3.98
C VAL A 172 -1.07 28.04 4.77
N ALA A 173 -0.46 27.22 5.63
CA ALA A 173 0.78 27.55 6.32
C ALA A 173 2.00 27.29 5.41
N ARG A 174 2.10 26.06 4.88
CA ARG A 174 3.17 25.63 3.97
C ARG A 174 2.78 24.35 3.23
N VAL A 175 3.48 24.07 2.14
CA VAL A 175 3.42 22.79 1.42
C VAL A 175 4.73 22.05 1.68
N VAL A 176 4.63 20.78 2.06
CA VAL A 176 5.79 19.92 2.32
C VAL A 176 5.70 18.65 1.48
N VAL A 177 6.85 18.07 1.15
CA VAL A 177 6.92 16.73 0.56
C VAL A 177 7.36 15.79 1.69
N PRO A 178 6.47 14.91 2.21
CA PRO A 178 6.86 13.97 3.23
C PRO A 178 7.82 12.93 2.65
N GLU A 179 8.72 12.45 3.50
CA GLU A 179 9.67 11.41 3.13
C GLU A 179 8.97 10.05 3.01
N ARG A 180 9.31 9.29 1.96
CA ARG A 180 8.82 7.91 1.76
C ARG A 180 9.78 6.89 2.36
N LEU A 181 9.63 6.69 3.67
CA LEU A 181 10.39 5.70 4.46
C LEU A 181 10.12 4.25 4.04
N ASP A 182 11.05 3.34 4.35
CA ASP A 182 10.87 1.90 4.13
C ASP A 182 9.74 1.32 4.98
N ALA A 183 9.48 1.88 6.17
CA ALA A 183 8.31 1.54 6.97
C ALA A 183 6.97 1.71 6.20
N HIS A 184 6.86 2.72 5.31
CA HIS A 184 5.68 2.87 4.45
C HIS A 184 5.62 1.76 3.39
N LYS A 185 6.74 1.53 2.69
CA LYS A 185 6.86 0.50 1.65
C LYS A 185 6.60 -0.90 2.18
N LEU A 186 6.99 -1.17 3.43
CA LEU A 186 6.73 -2.43 4.12
C LEU A 186 5.25 -2.71 4.24
N ILE A 187 4.48 -1.73 4.75
CA ILE A 187 3.02 -1.87 4.85
C ILE A 187 2.41 -1.98 3.46
N GLU A 188 2.82 -1.16 2.51
CA GLU A 188 2.37 -1.22 1.11
C GLU A 188 2.52 -2.64 0.52
N GLU A 189 3.69 -3.28 0.66
CA GLU A 189 3.93 -4.62 0.13
C GLU A 189 3.10 -5.70 0.84
N PHE A 190 2.80 -5.55 2.13
CA PHE A 190 1.96 -6.50 2.87
C PHE A 190 0.48 -6.42 2.49
N MET A 191 0.02 -5.24 2.07
CA MET A 191 -1.36 -5.05 1.62
C MET A 191 -1.63 -5.56 0.20
N ILE A 192 -0.58 -5.93 -0.55
CA ILE A 192 -0.72 -6.45 -1.91
C ILE A 192 -0.85 -7.98 -1.88
N LEU A 193 -2.07 -8.47 -2.13
CA LEU A 193 -2.34 -9.88 -2.32
C LEU A 193 -2.82 -10.16 -3.74
N GLU A 194 -2.13 -11.05 -4.46
CA GLU A 194 -2.63 -11.54 -5.74
C GLU A 194 -3.84 -12.48 -5.53
N GLY A 195 -4.97 -12.12 -6.13
CA GLY A 195 -6.23 -12.88 -6.03
C GLY A 195 -6.30 -14.09 -6.97
N LYS A 196 -7.30 -14.94 -6.73
CA LYS A 196 -7.79 -15.95 -7.69
C LYS A 196 -9.07 -15.44 -8.33
N LYS A 197 -9.45 -15.99 -9.49
CA LYS A 197 -10.69 -15.64 -10.19
C LYS A 197 -11.93 -16.18 -9.45
N GLU A 198 -12.38 -15.44 -8.46
CA GLU A 198 -13.68 -15.59 -7.79
C GLU A 198 -14.59 -14.39 -8.11
N PRO A 199 -15.93 -14.51 -8.05
CA PRO A 199 -16.82 -13.37 -8.27
C PRO A 199 -16.73 -12.39 -7.09
N LEU A 200 -15.81 -11.43 -7.21
CA LEU A 200 -15.45 -10.40 -6.23
C LEU A 200 -15.30 -9.05 -6.94
N VAL A 201 -15.19 -7.96 -6.19
CA VAL A 201 -14.80 -6.68 -6.78
C VAL A 201 -13.29 -6.63 -6.91
N TYR A 202 -12.78 -6.56 -8.13
CA TYR A 202 -11.36 -6.40 -8.43
C TYR A 202 -11.00 -4.93 -8.64
N ARG A 203 -9.80 -4.56 -8.19
CA ARG A 203 -9.15 -3.32 -8.61
C ARG A 203 -8.31 -3.62 -9.85
N ILE A 204 -8.82 -3.26 -11.03
CA ILE A 204 -8.16 -3.53 -12.31
C ILE A 204 -7.48 -2.28 -12.86
N HIS A 205 -6.49 -2.49 -13.71
CA HIS A 205 -5.77 -1.43 -14.41
C HIS A 205 -5.51 -1.88 -15.85
N ASP A 206 -6.22 -1.27 -16.80
CA ASP A 206 -6.08 -1.60 -18.21
C ASP A 206 -4.77 -1.09 -18.81
N ALA A 207 -4.42 -1.63 -19.97
CA ALA A 207 -3.33 -1.08 -20.77
C ALA A 207 -3.67 0.34 -21.27
N PRO A 208 -2.67 1.22 -21.42
CA PRO A 208 -2.82 2.51 -22.10
C PRO A 208 -3.46 2.38 -23.47
N SER A 209 -4.34 3.32 -23.85
CA SER A 209 -4.88 3.36 -25.21
C SER A 209 -3.79 3.62 -26.26
N LEU A 210 -3.97 3.14 -27.49
CA LEU A 210 -3.00 3.35 -28.58
C LEU A 210 -2.71 4.84 -28.81
N ALA A 211 -3.73 5.70 -28.73
CA ALA A 211 -3.55 7.15 -28.85
C ALA A 211 -2.63 7.72 -27.76
N LYS A 212 -2.84 7.34 -26.49
CA LYS A 212 -1.96 7.75 -25.38
C LYS A 212 -0.54 7.21 -25.55
N GLN A 213 -0.38 6.00 -26.08
CA GLN A 213 0.93 5.42 -26.36
C GLN A 213 1.68 6.18 -27.46
N GLU A 214 1.02 6.51 -28.57
CA GLU A 214 1.65 7.30 -29.65
C GLU A 214 2.01 8.71 -29.17
N SER A 215 1.15 9.39 -28.41
CA SER A 215 1.49 10.70 -27.82
C SER A 215 2.69 10.62 -26.88
N LEU A 216 2.82 9.55 -26.09
CA LEU A 216 4.02 9.32 -25.28
C LEU A 216 5.27 9.10 -26.15
N ARG A 217 5.17 8.34 -27.26
CA ARG A 217 6.30 8.14 -28.19
C ARG A 217 6.78 9.45 -28.79
N GLU A 218 5.86 10.27 -29.29
CA GLU A 218 6.17 11.57 -29.88
C GLU A 218 6.89 12.48 -28.88
N PHE A 219 6.37 12.54 -27.64
CA PHE A 219 7.03 13.27 -26.56
C PHE A 219 8.44 12.77 -26.29
N LEU A 220 8.63 11.46 -26.11
CA LEU A 220 9.95 10.88 -25.83
C LEU A 220 10.96 11.12 -26.96
N GLN A 221 10.52 11.14 -28.22
CA GLN A 221 11.38 11.44 -29.37
C GLN A 221 11.98 12.85 -29.30
N THR A 222 11.25 13.83 -28.75
CA THR A 222 11.79 15.19 -28.54
C THR A 222 12.98 15.22 -27.57
N LEU A 223 13.09 14.19 -26.73
CA LEU A 223 14.16 13.99 -25.75
C LEU A 223 15.21 12.96 -26.23
N SER A 224 15.19 12.59 -27.51
CA SER A 224 16.02 11.51 -28.08
C SER A 224 15.85 10.15 -27.38
N LEU A 225 14.69 9.92 -26.75
CA LEU A 225 14.32 8.66 -26.13
C LEU A 225 13.36 7.90 -27.04
N SER A 226 13.49 6.59 -27.09
CA SER A 226 12.62 5.72 -27.88
C SER A 226 11.87 4.74 -27.01
N LEU A 227 10.60 4.53 -27.36
CA LEU A 227 9.75 3.51 -26.79
C LEU A 227 9.43 2.49 -27.89
N ALA A 228 9.66 1.20 -27.63
CA ALA A 228 9.47 0.15 -28.62
C ALA A 228 7.99 0.01 -29.03
N ARG A 229 7.72 -0.17 -30.33
CA ARG A 229 6.35 -0.43 -30.83
C ARG A 229 5.98 -1.88 -30.53
N GLY A 230 4.86 -2.10 -29.84
CA GLY A 230 4.38 -3.44 -29.48
C GLY A 230 2.93 -3.41 -29.03
N ALA A 231 2.20 -4.50 -29.29
CA ALA A 231 0.76 -4.60 -29.00
C ALA A 231 0.43 -4.60 -27.50
N GLN A 232 1.38 -4.99 -26.64
CA GLN A 232 1.26 -4.91 -25.19
C GLN A 232 2.52 -4.30 -24.59
N MET A 233 2.35 -3.13 -24.00
CA MET A 233 3.40 -2.43 -23.26
C MET A 233 3.60 -3.11 -21.90
N ARG A 234 4.83 -3.46 -21.57
CA ARG A 234 5.19 -4.01 -20.26
C ARG A 234 5.71 -2.90 -19.34
N PRO A 235 5.41 -2.94 -18.02
CA PRO A 235 5.97 -2.01 -17.04
C PRO A 235 7.49 -1.82 -17.15
N SER A 236 8.23 -2.90 -17.39
CA SER A 236 9.70 -2.87 -17.53
C SER A 236 10.20 -1.98 -18.67
N GLN A 237 9.42 -1.77 -19.74
CA GLN A 237 9.79 -0.88 -20.84
C GLN A 237 9.72 0.59 -20.41
N PHE A 238 8.76 0.95 -19.55
CA PHE A 238 8.67 2.28 -18.95
C PHE A 238 9.78 2.47 -17.92
N ASN A 239 10.04 1.48 -17.07
CA ASN A 239 11.12 1.55 -16.07
C ASN A 239 12.48 1.78 -16.74
N GLY A 240 12.75 1.16 -17.89
CA GLY A 240 13.98 1.41 -18.65
C GLY A 240 14.11 2.85 -19.18
N ILE A 241 13.00 3.55 -19.44
CA ILE A 241 13.01 4.97 -19.78
C ILE A 241 13.24 5.81 -18.53
N LEU A 242 12.51 5.53 -17.45
CA LEU A 242 12.60 6.25 -16.18
C LEU A 242 14.02 6.19 -15.60
N GLU A 243 14.68 5.03 -15.72
CA GLU A 243 16.07 4.87 -15.29
C GLU A 243 17.06 5.71 -16.11
N ARG A 244 16.83 5.87 -17.43
CA ARG A 244 17.71 6.68 -18.29
C ARG A 244 17.63 8.17 -18.00
N VAL A 245 16.50 8.64 -17.47
CA VAL A 245 16.28 10.06 -17.15
C VAL A 245 16.51 10.37 -15.68
N ARG A 246 16.90 9.37 -14.87
CA ARG A 246 17.18 9.54 -13.45
C ARG A 246 18.29 10.57 -13.25
N GLY A 247 18.03 11.58 -12.43
CA GLY A 247 18.94 12.69 -12.14
C GLY A 247 19.08 13.72 -13.26
N ALA A 248 18.36 13.58 -14.39
CA ALA A 248 18.35 14.57 -15.46
C ALA A 248 17.31 15.67 -15.21
N ASP A 249 17.52 16.85 -15.81
CA ASP A 249 16.62 18.02 -15.65
C ASP A 249 15.16 17.73 -16.05
N ASN A 250 14.95 16.74 -16.93
CA ASN A 250 13.65 16.32 -17.43
C ASN A 250 13.04 15.12 -16.69
N GLU A 251 13.66 14.60 -15.63
CA GLU A 251 13.19 13.42 -14.87
C GLU A 251 11.72 13.55 -14.44
N ALA A 252 11.39 14.68 -13.79
CA ALA A 252 10.05 14.93 -13.27
C ALA A 252 9.00 15.00 -14.38
N LEU A 253 9.34 15.67 -15.49
CA LEU A 253 8.46 15.80 -16.65
C LEU A 253 8.19 14.43 -17.29
N VAL A 254 9.23 13.61 -17.45
CA VAL A 254 9.09 12.27 -18.05
C VAL A 254 8.25 11.36 -17.14
N ASN A 255 8.48 11.37 -15.82
CA ASN A 255 7.64 10.65 -14.86
C ASN A 255 6.16 11.06 -14.99
N GLU A 256 5.87 12.36 -15.09
CA GLU A 256 4.51 12.88 -15.21
C GLU A 256 3.85 12.46 -16.54
N VAL A 257 4.54 12.56 -17.67
CA VAL A 257 3.98 12.16 -18.97
C VAL A 257 3.76 10.65 -19.04
N VAL A 258 4.68 9.84 -18.50
CA VAL A 258 4.49 8.39 -18.39
C VAL A 258 3.26 8.08 -17.54
N LEU A 259 3.07 8.73 -16.39
CA LEU A 259 1.86 8.56 -15.56
C LEU A 259 0.59 8.92 -16.35
N ARG A 260 0.56 10.08 -17.01
CA ARG A 260 -0.63 10.55 -17.75
C ARG A 260 -1.01 9.66 -18.94
N SER A 261 -0.03 8.94 -19.49
CA SER A 261 -0.26 7.93 -20.52
C SER A 261 -0.95 6.68 -19.99
N GLN A 262 -0.90 6.40 -18.67
CA GLN A 262 -1.55 5.24 -18.09
C GLN A 262 -3.08 5.34 -18.13
N SER A 263 -3.74 4.18 -18.11
CA SER A 263 -5.18 4.10 -17.89
C SER A 263 -5.50 4.31 -16.41
N GLN A 264 -6.69 4.82 -16.11
CA GLN A 264 -7.12 4.97 -14.72
C GLN A 264 -7.52 3.59 -14.18
N ALA A 265 -7.07 3.25 -12.97
CA ALA A 265 -7.53 2.05 -12.31
C ALA A 265 -9.02 2.18 -11.89
N GLU A 266 -9.76 1.09 -12.02
CA GLU A 266 -11.20 1.02 -11.73
C GLU A 266 -11.58 -0.21 -10.91
N TYR A 267 -12.80 -0.21 -10.36
CA TYR A 267 -13.36 -1.36 -9.67
C TYR A 267 -14.30 -2.11 -10.64
N SER A 268 -14.05 -3.40 -10.88
CA SER A 268 -14.79 -4.23 -11.84
C SER A 268 -15.00 -5.67 -11.32
N PRO A 269 -16.09 -6.38 -11.67
CA PRO A 269 -16.36 -7.76 -11.23
C PRO A 269 -15.39 -8.83 -11.74
#